data_AF-A0A8H3HJS2-F1
#
_entry.id   AF-A0A8H3HJS2-F1
#
_cell.length_a   1.000
_cell.length_b   1.000
_cell.length_c   1.000
_cell.angle_alpha   90.00
_cell.angle_beta   90.00
_cell.angle_gamma   90.00
#
_symmetry.space_group_name_H-M   'P 1'
#
loop_
_entity.id
_entity.type
_entity.pdbx_description
1 polymer ?
#
loop_
_entity_poly.entity_id
_entity_poly.type
_entity_poly.pdbx_seq_one_letter_code
_entity_poly.pdbx_strand_id
1 'polypeptide(L)'
;MAWTTRGGQTKQNPNAGLAVSFGAEALAPEIEEQAEDNNWFLAKYFKLHLHPDDMKARHNLTLDALPPGVAIAQIYTDFLGYLLKYTREFFEDRILDGKSIWERYSSDMEVILAHPNGWALREQTFLRKCAVDSGFSTSEKAQKNIRFLTEAEASVHFCIHNTNLGDRLKTGTNFAVCDAGGSTVDSTLYRVKSVHPTLELEEKRASACVQAGAIFVDLEAERHLQRTLSSIELGEDEVKDYTKAGMKDFEAGAKRSFQDESAGQNITVGSSRFNNSSIGIRRGRMALSGATMKSFFDVCAQEIISSVDQQIDGLSVPHILLVGGFGDSPFLREQFRTRYEPRGSQITRTNDST
;
A
#
# COMPACT_ATOMS: atom_id res chain seq x y z
N MET A 1 2.90 7.43 5.24
CA MET A 1 2.61 8.88 5.19
C MET A 1 3.51 9.58 6.18
N ALA A 2 3.80 10.86 5.95
CA ALA A 2 4.53 11.69 6.91
C ALA A 2 4.10 13.15 6.78
N TRP A 3 3.89 13.85 7.91
CA TRP A 3 3.76 15.30 7.91
C TRP A 3 5.13 15.95 7.79
N THR A 4 5.21 17.01 7.02
CA THR A 4 6.45 17.74 6.78
C THR A 4 6.22 19.25 6.92
N THR A 5 7.20 19.95 7.45
CA THR A 5 7.21 21.41 7.38
C THR A 5 7.53 21.87 5.95
N ARG A 6 7.23 23.13 5.64
CA ARG A 6 7.59 23.72 4.35
C ARG A 6 9.11 23.75 4.15
N GLY A 7 9.59 23.26 3.02
CA GLY A 7 10.98 23.39 2.58
C GLY A 7 11.29 24.72 1.88
N GLY A 8 12.56 25.12 1.90
CA GLY A 8 13.07 26.31 1.19
C GLY A 8 13.85 27.30 2.06
N GLN A 9 14.78 28.05 1.42
CA GLN A 9 15.67 29.00 2.08
C GLN A 9 14.94 30.23 2.62
N THR A 10 14.41 30.13 3.84
CA THR A 10 14.43 31.29 4.73
C THR A 10 15.62 31.09 5.65
N LYS A 11 16.56 32.05 5.71
CA LYS A 11 17.71 32.04 6.64
C LYS A 11 17.29 32.06 8.14
N GLN A 12 16.05 31.71 8.46
CA GLN A 12 15.40 31.90 9.76
C GLN A 12 14.56 30.71 10.24
N ASN A 13 14.47 29.58 9.52
CA ASN A 13 13.79 28.40 10.07
C ASN A 13 14.69 27.15 10.06
N PRO A 14 15.27 26.74 11.21
CA PRO A 14 16.09 25.52 11.31
C PRO A 14 15.29 24.23 11.06
N ASN A 15 13.96 24.32 11.05
CA ASN A 15 13.07 23.17 10.88
C ASN A 15 12.48 23.05 9.46
N ALA A 16 13.02 23.74 8.45
CA ALA A 16 12.45 23.72 7.09
C ALA A 16 12.60 22.36 6.38
N GLY A 17 11.49 21.83 5.86
CA GLY A 17 11.44 20.57 5.13
C GLY A 17 11.62 19.30 5.99
N LEU A 18 11.55 19.42 7.31
CA LEU A 18 11.68 18.28 8.23
C LEU A 18 10.35 17.52 8.33
N ALA A 19 10.45 16.20 8.29
CA ALA A 19 9.34 15.34 8.69
C ALA A 19 9.13 15.40 10.20
N VAL A 20 7.89 15.59 10.62
CA VAL A 20 7.50 15.87 12.03
C VAL A 20 6.60 14.79 12.62
N SER A 21 5.97 13.97 11.80
CA SER A 21 5.18 12.81 12.24
C SER A 21 5.12 11.78 11.12
N PHE A 22 5.07 10.49 11.47
CA PHE A 22 5.17 9.38 10.53
C PHE A 22 4.11 8.30 10.79
N GLY A 23 3.78 7.54 9.75
CA GLY A 23 3.00 6.31 9.90
C GLY A 23 1.59 6.55 10.45
N ALA A 24 1.20 5.75 11.45
CA ALA A 24 -0.12 5.84 12.08
C ALA A 24 -0.28 7.09 12.96
N GLU A 25 0.80 7.57 13.59
CA GLU A 25 0.81 8.80 14.39
C GLU A 25 0.43 10.02 13.54
N ALA A 26 0.84 10.04 12.26
CA ALA A 26 0.49 11.11 11.33
C ALA A 26 -1.03 11.24 11.08
N LEU A 27 -1.83 10.24 11.46
CA LEU A 27 -3.30 10.25 11.35
C LEU A 27 -4.00 10.48 12.69
N ALA A 28 -3.25 10.69 13.78
CA ALA A 28 -3.81 10.97 15.09
C ALA A 28 -4.52 12.34 15.06
N PRO A 29 -5.71 12.49 15.68
CA PRO A 29 -6.44 13.76 15.68
C PRO A 29 -5.59 14.94 16.18
N GLU A 30 -4.79 14.72 17.23
CA GLU A 30 -3.94 15.75 17.81
C GLU A 30 -2.83 16.20 16.85
N ILE A 31 -2.37 15.32 15.96
CA ILE A 31 -1.37 15.63 14.94
C ILE A 31 -2.02 16.31 13.72
N GLU A 32 -3.24 15.93 13.35
CA GLU A 32 -4.01 16.64 12.32
C GLU A 32 -4.26 18.09 12.74
N GLU A 33 -4.65 18.32 14.00
CA GLU A 33 -4.83 19.67 14.56
C GLU A 33 -3.51 20.47 14.55
N GLN A 34 -2.41 19.86 15.00
CA GLN A 34 -1.09 20.50 14.94
C GLN A 34 -0.67 20.81 13.50
N ALA A 35 -0.96 19.93 12.55
CA ALA A 35 -0.63 20.14 11.15
C ALA A 35 -1.38 21.34 10.58
N GLU A 36 -2.66 21.52 10.94
CA GLU A 36 -3.46 22.67 10.55
C GLU A 36 -2.92 23.96 11.20
N ASP A 37 -2.70 23.97 12.51
CA ASP A 37 -2.17 25.12 13.27
C ASP A 37 -0.80 25.58 12.76
N ASN A 38 0.07 24.62 12.41
CA ASN A 38 1.45 24.88 11.99
C ASN A 38 1.64 24.88 10.47
N ASN A 39 0.58 24.76 9.69
CA ASN A 39 0.61 24.70 8.21
C ASN A 39 1.58 23.63 7.68
N TRP A 40 1.51 22.42 8.24
CA TRP A 40 2.28 21.28 7.75
C TRP A 40 1.66 20.69 6.47
N PHE A 41 2.47 19.96 5.72
CA PHE A 41 2.09 19.34 4.46
C PHE A 41 2.21 17.82 4.57
N LEU A 42 1.15 17.10 4.24
CA LEU A 42 1.11 15.65 4.30
C LEU A 42 1.74 15.04 3.04
N ALA A 43 2.88 14.36 3.21
CA ALA A 43 3.40 13.46 2.19
C ALA A 43 2.65 12.13 2.26
N LYS A 44 1.66 11.95 1.37
CA LYS A 44 0.97 10.68 1.15
C LYS A 44 1.26 10.12 -0.24
N TYR A 45 1.17 8.79 -0.36
CA TYR A 45 1.39 8.03 -1.59
C TYR A 45 2.69 8.36 -2.36
N PHE A 46 3.73 8.83 -1.67
CA PHE A 46 4.98 9.30 -2.27
C PHE A 46 5.71 8.22 -3.10
N LYS A 47 5.42 6.92 -2.87
CA LYS A 47 5.91 5.79 -3.69
C LYS A 47 5.53 5.94 -5.16
N LEU A 48 4.36 6.50 -5.44
CA LEU A 48 3.87 6.70 -6.80
C LEU A 48 4.71 7.72 -7.59
N HIS A 49 5.38 8.66 -6.92
CA HIS A 49 6.26 9.62 -7.59
C HIS A 49 7.54 8.94 -8.13
N LEU A 50 7.95 7.82 -7.52
CA LEU A 50 9.09 7.02 -7.94
C LEU A 50 8.74 6.01 -9.04
N HIS A 51 7.45 5.82 -9.38
CA HIS A 51 7.06 4.88 -10.44
C HIS A 51 7.76 5.17 -11.77
N PRO A 52 8.19 4.12 -12.50
CA PRO A 52 8.58 4.21 -13.89
C PRO A 52 7.53 4.88 -14.77
N ASP A 53 7.96 5.54 -15.85
CA ASP A 53 7.07 6.37 -16.68
C ASP A 53 6.02 5.55 -17.43
N ASP A 54 6.35 4.30 -17.80
CA ASP A 54 5.44 3.33 -18.43
C ASP A 54 4.34 2.83 -17.48
N MET A 55 4.58 2.87 -16.17
CA MET A 55 3.55 2.61 -15.16
C MET A 55 2.64 3.83 -14.96
N LYS A 56 3.20 5.05 -14.96
CA LYS A 56 2.44 6.30 -14.73
C LYS A 56 1.40 6.60 -15.81
N ALA A 57 1.63 6.16 -17.05
CA ALA A 57 0.80 6.54 -18.19
C ALA A 57 -0.55 5.81 -18.29
N ARG A 58 -0.79 4.73 -17.51
CA ARG A 58 -1.93 3.82 -17.73
C ARG A 58 -3.22 4.22 -17.02
N HIS A 59 -3.14 5.02 -15.96
CA HIS A 59 -4.31 5.50 -15.23
C HIS A 59 -4.12 7.01 -15.05
N ASN A 60 -5.12 7.82 -15.39
CA ASN A 60 -5.12 9.29 -15.23
C ASN A 60 -5.10 9.68 -13.74
N LEU A 61 -4.12 9.20 -12.99
CA LEU A 61 -3.97 9.40 -11.57
C LEU A 61 -3.27 10.74 -11.40
N THR A 62 -4.03 11.72 -10.94
CA THR A 62 -3.47 13.01 -10.54
C THR A 62 -2.79 12.78 -9.20
N LEU A 63 -1.46 12.75 -9.21
CA LEU A 63 -0.67 12.64 -7.99
C LEU A 63 -0.75 13.94 -7.20
N ASP A 64 -0.95 13.82 -5.90
CA ASP A 64 -0.79 14.97 -5.00
C ASP A 64 0.61 15.54 -5.16
N ALA A 65 0.74 16.86 -5.07
CA ALA A 65 2.05 17.48 -5.07
C ALA A 65 2.84 17.04 -3.83
N LEU A 66 4.13 16.82 -4.01
CA LEU A 66 5.03 16.67 -2.87
C LEU A 66 4.99 17.95 -2.01
N PRO A 67 5.23 17.84 -0.69
CA PRO A 67 5.36 19.00 0.17
C PRO A 67 6.28 20.07 -0.43
N PRO A 68 5.89 21.36 -0.39
CA PRO A 68 6.64 22.41 -1.05
C PRO A 68 8.09 22.46 -0.57
N GLY A 69 9.04 22.36 -1.50
CA GLY A 69 10.47 22.43 -1.20
C GLY A 69 11.06 21.16 -0.59
N VAL A 70 10.32 20.06 -0.49
CA VAL A 70 10.80 18.76 0.00
C VAL A 70 10.97 17.81 -1.17
N ALA A 71 12.20 17.35 -1.40
CA ALA A 71 12.50 16.39 -2.46
C ALA A 71 12.00 14.97 -2.09
N ILE A 72 11.62 14.18 -3.09
CA ILE A 72 11.22 12.77 -2.88
C ILE A 72 12.30 11.96 -2.13
N ALA A 73 13.58 12.21 -2.43
CA ALA A 73 14.69 11.56 -1.75
C ALA A 73 14.68 11.85 -0.24
N GLN A 74 14.40 13.09 0.15
CA GLN A 74 14.29 13.46 1.56
C GLN A 74 13.15 12.70 2.25
N ILE A 75 11.98 12.61 1.61
CA ILE A 75 10.83 11.88 2.17
C ILE A 75 11.18 10.40 2.40
N TYR A 76 11.87 9.76 1.45
CA TYR A 76 12.32 8.38 1.61
C TYR A 76 13.37 8.23 2.70
N THR A 77 14.40 9.10 2.72
CA THR A 77 15.45 9.08 3.74
C THR A 77 14.88 9.28 5.14
N ASP A 78 13.97 10.23 5.33
CA ASP A 78 13.32 10.49 6.61
C ASP A 78 12.47 9.30 7.05
N PHE A 79 11.67 8.73 6.14
CA PHE A 79 10.83 7.57 6.44
C PHE A 79 11.66 6.33 6.79
N LEU A 80 12.73 6.06 6.05
CA LEU A 80 13.67 4.97 6.31
C LEU A 80 14.44 5.19 7.63
N GLY A 81 14.83 6.42 7.92
CA GLY A 81 15.50 6.80 9.17
C GLY A 81 14.58 6.63 10.38
N TYR A 82 13.31 7.00 10.25
CA TYR A 82 12.27 6.71 11.23
C TYR A 82 12.16 5.20 11.49
N LEU A 83 12.08 4.38 10.45
CA LEU A 83 12.02 2.92 10.61
C LEU A 83 13.26 2.38 11.35
N LEU A 84 14.46 2.77 10.93
CA LEU A 84 15.71 2.34 11.56
C LEU A 84 15.78 2.73 13.04
N LYS A 85 15.39 3.96 13.38
CA LYS A 85 15.36 4.45 14.76
C LYS A 85 14.47 3.56 15.63
N TYR A 86 13.23 3.31 15.21
CA TYR A 86 12.29 2.51 16.00
C TYR A 86 12.66 1.02 16.01
N THR A 87 13.22 0.48 14.92
CA THR A 87 13.78 -0.88 14.92
C THR A 87 14.90 -1.02 15.94
N ARG A 88 15.81 -0.04 16.00
CA ARG A 88 16.88 0.01 17.00
C ARG A 88 16.31 0.05 18.42
N GLU A 89 15.44 1.01 18.72
CA GLU A 89 14.84 1.17 20.05
C GLU A 89 14.12 -0.11 20.49
N PHE A 90 13.31 -0.70 19.60
CA PHE A 90 12.63 -1.97 19.88
C PHE A 90 13.62 -3.11 20.16
N PHE A 91 14.69 -3.23 19.37
CA PHE A 91 15.70 -4.27 19.55
C PHE A 91 16.47 -4.09 20.87
N GLU A 92 16.93 -2.87 21.16
CA GLU A 92 17.67 -2.54 22.37
C GLU A 92 16.86 -2.82 23.65
N ASP A 93 15.54 -2.61 23.60
CA ASP A 93 14.63 -2.80 24.73
C ASP A 93 14.15 -4.25 24.91
N ARG A 94 14.05 -5.04 23.83
CA ARG A 94 13.46 -6.39 23.85
C ARG A 94 14.47 -7.52 23.92
N ILE A 95 15.73 -7.27 23.57
CA ILE A 95 16.78 -8.27 23.55
C ILE A 95 17.71 -8.07 24.76
N LEU A 96 18.03 -9.16 25.46
CA LEU A 96 19.04 -9.13 26.54
C LEU A 96 20.37 -8.64 25.97
N ASP A 97 20.99 -7.67 26.65
CA ASP A 97 22.19 -6.96 26.17
C ASP A 97 22.01 -6.28 24.80
N GLY A 98 20.76 -5.96 24.42
CA GLY A 98 20.38 -5.46 23.09
C GLY A 98 21.20 -4.24 22.64
N LYS A 99 21.48 -3.30 23.54
CA LYS A 99 22.36 -2.13 23.26
C LYS A 99 23.76 -2.55 22.82
N SER A 100 24.42 -3.38 23.63
CA SER A 100 25.77 -3.87 23.36
C SER A 100 25.82 -4.70 22.08
N ILE A 101 24.79 -5.53 21.82
CA ILE A 101 24.67 -6.33 20.60
C ILE A 101 24.47 -5.42 19.39
N TRP A 102 23.56 -4.46 19.45
CA TRP A 102 23.31 -3.51 18.37
C TRP A 102 24.56 -2.72 18.00
N GLU A 103 25.25 -2.13 18.99
CA GLU A 103 26.49 -1.40 18.78
C GLU A 103 27.56 -2.26 18.10
N ARG A 104 27.65 -3.55 18.47
CA ARG A 104 28.63 -4.48 17.90
C ARG A 104 28.33 -4.90 16.47
N TYR A 105 27.05 -5.12 16.12
CA TYR A 105 26.68 -5.80 14.88
C TYR A 105 25.91 -4.95 13.87
N SER A 106 25.37 -3.79 14.26
CA SER A 106 24.57 -2.94 13.35
C SER A 106 25.34 -2.50 12.10
N SER A 107 26.66 -2.30 12.20
CA SER A 107 27.50 -1.91 11.05
C SER A 107 27.67 -3.01 9.98
N ASP A 108 27.31 -4.26 10.30
CA ASP A 108 27.34 -5.42 9.42
C ASP A 108 25.93 -5.97 9.14
N MET A 109 24.89 -5.27 9.58
CA MET A 109 23.50 -5.63 9.33
C MET A 109 23.20 -5.72 7.84
N GLU A 110 22.52 -6.79 7.44
CA GLU A 110 21.95 -6.96 6.11
C GLU A 110 20.49 -6.50 6.14
N VAL A 111 20.16 -5.62 5.21
CA VAL A 111 18.83 -5.02 5.05
C VAL A 111 18.32 -5.43 3.69
N ILE A 112 17.15 -6.04 3.69
CA ILE A 112 16.50 -6.54 2.50
C ILE A 112 15.27 -5.66 2.25
N LEU A 113 15.27 -4.91 1.14
CA LEU A 113 14.18 -4.02 0.75
C LEU A 113 13.34 -4.67 -0.35
N ALA A 114 12.07 -4.97 -0.05
CA ALA A 114 11.10 -5.38 -1.05
C ALA A 114 10.67 -4.20 -1.92
N HIS A 115 10.54 -4.42 -3.23
CA HIS A 115 10.06 -3.42 -4.19
C HIS A 115 9.06 -4.02 -5.18
N PRO A 116 8.20 -3.21 -5.82
CA PRO A 116 7.28 -3.70 -6.85
C PRO A 116 8.02 -4.44 -7.96
N ASN A 117 7.41 -5.46 -8.55
CA ASN A 117 8.03 -6.26 -9.60
C ASN A 117 8.35 -5.43 -10.86
N GLY A 118 7.65 -4.32 -11.07
CA GLY A 118 7.93 -3.37 -12.15
C GLY A 118 9.14 -2.44 -11.92
N TRP A 119 9.74 -2.43 -10.71
CA TRP A 119 10.88 -1.57 -10.40
C TRP A 119 12.20 -2.21 -10.78
N ALA A 120 13.08 -1.42 -11.39
CA ALA A 120 14.36 -1.90 -11.92
C ALA A 120 15.54 -1.19 -11.25
N LEU A 121 16.70 -1.22 -11.90
CA LEU A 121 17.96 -0.72 -11.34
C LEU A 121 17.90 0.76 -10.94
N ARG A 122 17.12 1.59 -11.63
CA ARG A 122 16.99 3.03 -11.32
C ARG A 122 16.38 3.22 -9.94
N GLU A 123 15.24 2.60 -9.68
CA GLU A 123 14.52 2.71 -8.43
C GLU A 123 15.28 2.03 -7.28
N GLN A 124 15.91 0.87 -7.53
CA GLN A 124 16.79 0.23 -6.54
C GLN A 124 18.00 1.09 -6.19
N THR A 125 18.62 1.78 -7.17
CA THR A 125 19.73 2.70 -6.92
C THR A 125 19.28 3.88 -6.07
N PHE A 126 18.10 4.43 -6.36
CA PHE A 126 17.49 5.48 -5.57
C PHE A 126 17.22 5.03 -4.12
N LEU A 127 16.57 3.87 -3.93
CA LEU A 127 16.28 3.32 -2.60
C LEU A 127 17.55 3.03 -1.80
N ARG A 128 18.56 2.44 -2.45
CA ARG A 128 19.85 2.15 -1.81
C ARG A 128 20.52 3.43 -1.32
N LYS A 129 20.50 4.49 -2.13
CA LYS A 129 21.00 5.80 -1.72
C LYS A 129 20.25 6.33 -0.50
N CYS A 130 18.91 6.30 -0.52
CA CYS A 130 18.11 6.79 0.61
C CYS A 130 18.37 5.98 1.90
N ALA A 131 18.55 4.66 1.79
CA ALA A 131 18.87 3.79 2.92
C ALA A 131 20.28 4.03 3.49
N VAL A 132 21.26 4.33 2.65
CA VAL A 132 22.59 4.79 3.11
C VAL A 132 22.48 6.13 3.81
N ASP A 133 21.79 7.10 3.19
CA ASP A 133 21.60 8.43 3.73
C ASP A 133 20.80 8.41 5.06
N SER A 134 19.97 7.39 5.29
CA SER A 134 19.22 7.18 6.53
C SER A 134 19.96 6.36 7.60
N GLY A 135 21.17 5.90 7.32
CA GLY A 135 22.05 5.22 8.29
C GLY A 135 21.98 3.70 8.34
N PHE A 136 21.31 3.03 7.39
CA PHE A 136 21.28 1.55 7.35
C PHE A 136 22.64 0.92 7.01
N SER A 137 23.50 1.63 6.26
CA SER A 137 24.84 1.16 5.89
C SER A 137 25.73 2.33 5.47
N THR A 138 27.04 2.10 5.35
CA THR A 138 27.96 3.06 4.73
C THR A 138 27.96 2.91 3.22
N SER A 139 28.42 3.94 2.50
CA SER A 139 28.50 3.90 1.03
C SER A 139 29.35 2.74 0.52
N GLU A 140 30.42 2.40 1.24
CA GLU A 140 31.36 1.32 0.88
C GLU A 140 30.73 -0.07 1.04
N LYS A 141 29.88 -0.26 2.05
CA LYS A 141 29.24 -1.54 2.35
C LYS A 141 27.86 -1.70 1.70
N ALA A 142 27.28 -0.64 1.15
CA ALA A 142 25.91 -0.59 0.66
C ALA A 142 25.54 -1.71 -0.33
N GLN A 143 26.44 -2.08 -1.25
CA GLN A 143 26.17 -3.15 -2.22
C GLN A 143 26.05 -4.54 -1.58
N LYS A 144 26.76 -4.75 -0.47
CA LYS A 144 26.70 -6.01 0.29
C LYS A 144 25.53 -6.00 1.26
N ASN A 145 25.38 -4.91 2.02
CA ASN A 145 24.47 -4.85 3.14
C ASN A 145 23.04 -4.48 2.75
N ILE A 146 22.81 -3.83 1.60
CA ILE A 146 21.46 -3.45 1.15
C ILE A 146 21.12 -4.25 -0.11
N ARG A 147 20.23 -5.22 0.09
CA ARG A 147 19.75 -6.12 -0.96
C ARG A 147 18.29 -5.87 -1.28
N PHE A 148 17.89 -6.37 -2.42
CA PHE A 148 16.57 -6.17 -2.98
C PHE A 148 15.97 -7.52 -3.36
N LEU A 149 14.67 -7.63 -3.16
CA LEU A 149 13.82 -8.68 -3.73
C LEU A 149 12.51 -8.04 -4.18
N THR A 150 11.77 -8.76 -5.00
CA THR A 150 10.44 -8.29 -5.42
C THR A 150 9.40 -8.53 -4.31
N GLU A 151 8.35 -7.71 -4.29
CA GLU A 151 7.21 -7.89 -3.37
C GLU A 151 6.56 -9.28 -3.54
N ALA A 152 6.39 -9.76 -4.77
CA ALA A 152 5.89 -11.12 -5.02
C ALA A 152 6.81 -12.20 -4.44
N GLU A 153 8.14 -12.08 -4.58
CA GLU A 153 9.11 -13.02 -4.01
C GLU A 153 9.12 -12.98 -2.48
N ALA A 154 9.10 -11.79 -1.88
CA ALA A 154 8.97 -11.62 -0.43
C ALA A 154 7.70 -12.31 0.10
N SER A 155 6.59 -12.13 -0.61
CA SER A 155 5.33 -12.78 -0.32
C SER A 155 5.42 -14.30 -0.39
N VAL A 156 6.15 -14.88 -1.36
CA VAL A 156 6.39 -16.33 -1.41
C VAL A 156 7.12 -16.82 -0.16
N HIS A 157 8.21 -16.15 0.24
CA HIS A 157 8.94 -16.50 1.47
C HIS A 157 8.03 -16.44 2.69
N PHE A 158 7.22 -15.39 2.81
CA PHE A 158 6.25 -15.26 3.87
C PHE A 158 5.24 -16.42 3.88
N CYS A 159 4.69 -16.78 2.72
CA CYS A 159 3.74 -17.88 2.59
C CYS A 159 4.36 -19.23 3.00
N ILE A 160 5.60 -19.50 2.61
CA ILE A 160 6.29 -20.75 2.95
C ILE A 160 6.49 -20.88 4.46
N HIS A 161 6.83 -19.79 5.14
CA HIS A 161 7.10 -19.80 6.57
C HIS A 161 5.83 -19.77 7.43
N ASN A 162 4.76 -19.09 6.98
CA ASN A 162 3.58 -18.82 7.79
C ASN A 162 2.32 -19.62 7.37
N THR A 163 2.43 -20.47 6.35
CA THR A 163 1.32 -21.34 5.91
C THR A 163 1.80 -22.75 5.63
N ASN A 164 0.87 -23.66 5.31
CA ASN A 164 1.20 -25.01 4.87
C ASN A 164 1.56 -25.08 3.37
N LEU A 165 1.90 -23.94 2.74
CA LEU A 165 2.33 -23.92 1.35
C LEU A 165 3.54 -24.84 1.15
N GLY A 166 4.54 -24.78 2.03
CA GLY A 166 5.73 -25.63 1.96
C GLY A 166 5.43 -27.12 1.85
N ASP A 167 4.44 -27.62 2.60
CA ASP A 167 4.01 -29.02 2.60
C ASP A 167 3.22 -29.42 1.34
N ARG A 168 2.65 -28.44 0.64
CA ARG A 168 1.82 -28.63 -0.55
C ARG A 168 2.60 -28.47 -1.85
N LEU A 169 3.71 -27.74 -1.83
CA LEU A 169 4.57 -27.59 -2.99
C LEU A 169 5.20 -28.94 -3.34
N LYS A 170 5.03 -29.33 -4.61
CA LYS A 170 5.67 -30.50 -5.20
C LYS A 170 6.44 -30.05 -6.42
N THR A 171 7.55 -30.70 -6.71
CA THR A 171 8.29 -30.46 -7.96
C THR A 171 7.35 -30.58 -9.15
N GLY A 172 7.34 -29.53 -9.98
CA GLY A 172 6.49 -29.41 -11.15
C GLY A 172 5.11 -28.80 -10.92
N THR A 173 4.72 -28.49 -9.68
CA THR A 173 3.52 -27.70 -9.39
C THR A 173 3.73 -26.25 -9.84
N ASN A 174 2.71 -25.68 -10.49
CA ASN A 174 2.66 -24.23 -10.72
C ASN A 174 1.77 -23.57 -9.66
N PHE A 175 2.13 -22.38 -9.20
CA PHE A 175 1.29 -21.56 -8.34
C PHE A 175 1.50 -20.08 -8.68
N ALA A 176 0.45 -19.29 -8.54
CA ALA A 176 0.53 -17.85 -8.76
C ALA A 176 0.54 -17.10 -7.43
N VAL A 177 1.24 -15.98 -7.40
CA VAL A 177 1.16 -14.98 -6.34
C VAL A 177 0.55 -13.73 -6.93
N CYS A 178 -0.46 -13.20 -6.24
CA CYS A 178 -1.07 -11.91 -6.50
C CYS A 178 -0.91 -11.07 -5.23
N ASP A 179 0.14 -10.26 -5.19
CA ASP A 179 0.34 -9.27 -4.13
C ASP A 179 -0.50 -8.04 -4.43
N ALA A 180 -1.71 -8.01 -3.88
CA ALA A 180 -2.65 -6.92 -4.03
C ALA A 180 -2.37 -5.87 -2.94
N GLY A 181 -1.49 -4.93 -3.27
CA GLY A 181 -1.08 -3.84 -2.40
C GLY A 181 -2.02 -2.62 -2.42
N GLY A 182 -1.55 -1.54 -1.81
CA GLY A 182 -2.28 -0.27 -1.75
C GLY A 182 -2.30 0.50 -3.08
N SER A 183 -1.17 0.51 -3.80
CA SER A 183 -0.97 1.32 -5.00
C SER A 183 -0.55 0.55 -6.25
N THR A 184 -0.05 -0.66 -6.06
CA THR A 184 0.38 -1.58 -7.11
C THR A 184 -0.14 -2.97 -6.78
N VAL A 185 -0.38 -3.74 -7.84
CA VAL A 185 -0.61 -5.18 -7.71
C VAL A 185 0.42 -5.92 -8.54
N ASP A 186 1.13 -6.82 -7.90
CA ASP A 186 2.18 -7.63 -8.51
C ASP A 186 1.69 -9.07 -8.69
N SER A 187 1.73 -9.59 -9.91
CA SER A 187 1.25 -10.92 -10.27
C SER A 187 2.36 -11.74 -10.90
N THR A 188 2.71 -12.86 -10.26
CA THR A 188 3.82 -13.72 -10.72
C THR A 188 3.41 -15.18 -10.72
N LEU A 189 3.77 -15.91 -11.78
CA LEU A 189 3.57 -17.35 -11.88
C LEU A 189 4.88 -18.10 -11.67
N TYR A 190 4.92 -18.94 -10.64
CA TYR A 190 6.05 -19.80 -10.32
C TYR A 190 5.78 -21.26 -10.68
N ARG A 191 6.84 -21.97 -11.07
CA ARG A 191 6.92 -23.43 -11.10
C ARG A 191 7.96 -23.90 -10.10
N VAL A 192 7.59 -24.87 -9.28
CA VAL A 192 8.50 -25.50 -8.32
C VAL A 192 9.48 -26.39 -9.09
N LYS A 193 10.77 -26.08 -9.03
CA LYS A 193 11.86 -26.88 -9.63
C LYS A 193 12.38 -27.93 -8.65
N SER A 194 12.56 -27.54 -7.40
CA SER A 194 12.94 -28.43 -6.31
C SER A 194 12.30 -27.97 -5.01
N VAL A 195 12.04 -28.89 -4.09
CA VAL A 195 11.56 -28.60 -2.73
C VAL A 195 12.64 -28.95 -1.68
N HIS A 196 13.56 -29.86 -2.01
CA HIS A 196 14.61 -30.34 -1.12
C HIS A 196 15.93 -30.49 -1.90
N PRO A 197 17.10 -30.09 -1.33
CA PRO A 197 17.31 -29.55 0.01
C PRO A 197 16.87 -28.10 0.20
N THR A 198 16.63 -27.37 -0.89
CA THR A 198 16.15 -25.98 -0.89
C THR A 198 14.99 -25.84 -1.86
N LEU A 199 14.07 -24.91 -1.57
CA LEU A 199 13.01 -24.58 -2.50
C LEU A 199 13.59 -23.76 -3.65
N GLU A 200 13.48 -24.29 -4.86
CA GLU A 200 13.87 -23.62 -6.09
C GLU A 200 12.62 -23.33 -6.92
N LEU A 201 12.44 -22.07 -7.29
CA LEU A 201 11.31 -21.59 -8.07
C LEU A 201 11.79 -21.05 -9.40
N GLU A 202 11.03 -21.32 -10.45
CA GLU A 202 11.22 -20.78 -11.79
C GLU A 202 10.01 -19.91 -12.15
N GLU A 203 10.25 -18.64 -12.48
CA GLU A 203 9.21 -17.81 -13.09
C GLU A 203 8.88 -18.36 -14.48
N LYS A 204 7.59 -18.67 -14.70
CA LYS A 204 7.13 -19.22 -15.97
C LYS A 204 6.84 -18.16 -17.03
N ARG A 205 6.64 -16.92 -16.59
CA ARG A 205 6.35 -15.74 -17.40
C ARG A 205 7.01 -14.54 -16.74
N ALA A 206 7.21 -13.46 -17.49
CA ALA A 206 7.61 -12.20 -16.90
C ALA A 206 6.55 -11.76 -15.88
N SER A 207 6.99 -11.46 -14.66
CA SER A 207 6.16 -10.87 -13.62
C SER A 207 5.40 -9.65 -14.14
N ALA A 208 4.12 -9.53 -13.77
CA ALA A 208 3.31 -8.36 -14.09
C ALA A 208 3.23 -7.44 -12.88
N CYS A 209 3.26 -6.13 -13.13
CA CYS A 209 3.01 -5.09 -12.14
C CYS A 209 2.00 -4.13 -12.75
N VAL A 210 0.81 -4.05 -12.17
CA VAL A 210 -0.24 -3.13 -12.61
C VAL A 210 -0.46 -2.05 -11.56
N GLN A 211 -0.75 -0.84 -12.01
CA GLN A 211 -1.06 0.27 -11.12
C GLN A 211 -2.54 0.20 -10.72
N ALA A 212 -2.84 -0.81 -9.90
CA ALA A 212 -4.14 -1.05 -9.28
C ALA A 212 -3.93 -1.21 -7.76
N GLY A 213 -5.02 -1.17 -6.99
CA GLY A 213 -4.96 -1.40 -5.55
C GLY A 213 -5.95 -0.57 -4.77
N ALA A 214 -5.85 -0.64 -3.44
CA ALA A 214 -6.80 -0.02 -2.53
C ALA A 214 -6.97 1.50 -2.74
N ILE A 215 -5.94 2.23 -3.16
CA ILE A 215 -5.99 3.68 -3.39
C ILE A 215 -6.98 4.07 -4.50
N PHE A 216 -7.18 3.22 -5.50
CA PHE A 216 -8.08 3.51 -6.61
C PHE A 216 -9.55 3.46 -6.15
N VAL A 217 -9.84 2.61 -5.17
CA VAL A 217 -11.15 2.59 -4.52
C VAL A 217 -11.40 3.90 -3.76
N ASP A 218 -10.39 4.41 -3.07
CA ASP A 218 -10.48 5.69 -2.34
C ASP A 218 -10.70 6.85 -3.29
N LEU A 219 -9.98 6.87 -4.41
CA LEU A 219 -10.08 7.92 -5.43
C LEU A 219 -11.48 7.96 -6.06
N GLU A 220 -12.08 6.80 -6.37
CA GLU A 220 -13.45 6.76 -6.90
C GLU A 220 -14.50 7.16 -5.87
N ALA A 221 -14.32 6.78 -4.60
CA ALA A 221 -15.18 7.20 -3.51
C ALA A 221 -15.10 8.72 -3.28
N GLU A 222 -13.89 9.30 -3.29
CA GLU A 222 -13.67 10.74 -3.14
C GLU A 222 -14.30 11.51 -4.30
N ARG A 223 -14.07 11.07 -5.54
CA ARG A 223 -14.70 11.65 -6.74
C ARG A 223 -16.22 11.57 -6.69
N HIS A 224 -16.77 10.48 -6.15
CA HIS A 224 -18.21 10.35 -5.97
C HIS A 224 -18.71 11.36 -4.93
N LEU A 225 -18.07 11.44 -3.77
CA LEU A 225 -18.42 12.39 -2.71
C LEU A 225 -18.37 13.84 -3.19
N GLN A 226 -17.27 14.26 -3.80
CA GLN A 226 -17.10 15.63 -4.32
C GLN A 226 -18.19 15.98 -5.34
N ARG A 227 -18.47 15.08 -6.30
CA ARG A 227 -19.52 15.31 -7.31
C ARG A 227 -20.91 15.39 -6.68
N THR A 228 -21.22 14.48 -5.76
CA THR A 228 -22.53 14.43 -5.10
C THR A 228 -22.75 15.64 -4.21
N LEU A 229 -21.76 16.04 -3.41
CA LEU A 229 -21.83 17.21 -2.54
C LEU A 229 -21.84 18.54 -3.31
N SER A 230 -21.10 18.62 -4.43
CA SER A 230 -21.12 19.81 -5.30
C SER A 230 -22.40 19.95 -6.12
N SER A 231 -23.26 18.92 -6.15
CA SER A 231 -24.55 18.96 -6.87
C SER A 231 -25.65 19.72 -6.11
N ILE A 232 -25.38 20.09 -4.85
CA ILE A 232 -26.28 20.87 -4.00
C ILE A 232 -25.64 22.22 -3.64
N GLU A 233 -26.44 23.13 -3.10
CA GLU A 233 -25.98 24.48 -2.71
C GLU A 233 -25.17 24.43 -1.39
N LEU A 234 -23.92 23.98 -1.47
CA LEU A 234 -22.92 24.06 -0.39
C LEU A 234 -21.78 25.01 -0.76
N GLY A 235 -21.16 25.64 0.24
CA GLY A 235 -19.92 26.38 0.04
C GLY A 235 -18.74 25.46 -0.31
N GLU A 236 -17.72 25.98 -1.01
CA GLU A 236 -16.55 25.17 -1.40
C GLU A 236 -15.84 24.52 -0.20
N ASP A 237 -15.73 25.23 0.92
CA ASP A 237 -15.10 24.71 2.13
C ASP A 237 -15.96 23.64 2.81
N GLU A 238 -17.29 23.78 2.79
CA GLU A 238 -18.20 22.73 3.29
C GLU A 238 -18.09 21.46 2.45
N VAL A 239 -18.00 21.58 1.12
CA VAL A 239 -17.77 20.43 0.24
C VAL A 239 -16.47 19.72 0.61
N LYS A 240 -15.38 20.47 0.84
CA LYS A 240 -14.08 19.90 1.24
C LYS A 240 -14.17 19.19 2.60
N ASP A 241 -14.74 19.85 3.60
CA ASP A 241 -14.86 19.30 4.96
C ASP A 241 -15.73 18.04 4.98
N TYR A 242 -16.87 18.06 4.27
CA TYR A 242 -17.76 16.92 4.20
C TYR A 242 -17.18 15.77 3.38
N THR A 243 -16.41 16.07 2.34
CA THR A 243 -15.63 15.05 1.61
C THR A 243 -14.59 14.42 2.52
N LYS A 244 -13.81 15.22 3.26
CA LYS A 244 -12.77 14.73 4.20
C LYS A 244 -13.39 13.84 5.28
N ALA A 245 -14.52 14.25 5.87
CA ALA A 245 -15.25 13.43 6.86
C ALA A 245 -15.76 12.12 6.25
N GLY A 246 -16.38 12.20 5.06
CA GLY A 246 -16.89 11.03 4.35
C GLY A 246 -15.80 10.01 4.01
N MET A 247 -14.65 10.48 3.53
CA MET A 247 -13.51 9.62 3.21
C MET A 247 -12.91 8.97 4.47
N LYS A 248 -12.83 9.71 5.58
CA LYS A 248 -12.34 9.16 6.87
C LYS A 248 -13.22 7.99 7.35
N ASP A 249 -14.54 8.13 7.31
CA ASP A 249 -15.47 7.05 7.69
C ASP A 249 -15.51 5.91 6.66
N PHE A 250 -15.39 6.25 5.37
CA PHE A 250 -15.31 5.26 4.29
C PHE A 250 -14.09 4.34 4.44
N GLU A 251 -12.89 4.90 4.62
CA GLU A 251 -11.65 4.14 4.77
C GLU A 251 -11.59 3.32 6.07
N ALA A 252 -12.16 3.86 7.16
CA ALA A 252 -12.19 3.20 8.46
C ALA A 252 -13.17 2.04 8.52
N GLY A 253 -14.31 2.14 7.82
CA GLY A 253 -15.41 1.17 7.89
C GLY A 253 -15.82 0.63 6.53
N ALA A 254 -16.59 1.45 5.79
CA ALA A 254 -17.37 1.00 4.63
C ALA A 254 -16.54 0.24 3.58
N LYS A 255 -15.32 0.70 3.29
CA LYS A 255 -14.39 0.04 2.36
C LYS A 255 -13.93 -1.33 2.87
N ARG A 256 -13.56 -1.42 4.15
CA ARG A 256 -12.98 -2.64 4.75
C ARG A 256 -14.02 -3.75 4.91
N SER A 257 -15.28 -3.39 5.14
CA SER A 257 -16.38 -4.33 5.32
C SER A 257 -17.11 -4.71 4.04
N PHE A 258 -16.84 -4.04 2.90
CA PHE A 258 -17.56 -4.30 1.66
C PHE A 258 -17.17 -5.67 1.07
N GLN A 259 -18.18 -6.52 0.85
CA GLN A 259 -18.03 -7.85 0.29
C GLN A 259 -18.70 -7.98 -1.08
N ASP A 260 -19.91 -7.45 -1.23
CA ASP A 260 -20.68 -7.52 -2.47
C ASP A 260 -21.77 -6.43 -2.49
N GLU A 261 -22.48 -6.34 -3.62
CA GLU A 261 -23.52 -5.32 -3.85
C GLU A 261 -24.86 -5.60 -3.13
N SER A 262 -24.98 -6.68 -2.34
CA SER A 262 -26.24 -7.04 -1.67
C SER A 262 -26.66 -6.05 -0.58
N ALA A 263 -25.69 -5.32 0.00
CA ALA A 263 -25.92 -4.36 1.06
C ALA A 263 -25.26 -3.00 0.76
N GLY A 264 -26.03 -1.93 0.98
CA GLY A 264 -25.49 -0.57 0.97
C GLY A 264 -24.68 -0.26 2.23
N GLN A 265 -23.91 0.83 2.17
CA GLN A 265 -23.12 1.35 3.28
C GLN A 265 -23.61 2.75 3.68
N ASN A 266 -23.29 3.18 4.89
CA ASN A 266 -23.62 4.53 5.35
C ASN A 266 -22.38 5.18 5.94
N ILE A 267 -21.94 6.27 5.32
CA ILE A 267 -20.76 7.03 5.74
C ILE A 267 -21.15 8.39 6.29
N THR A 268 -20.40 8.86 7.28
CA THR A 268 -20.61 10.12 7.97
C THR A 268 -19.93 11.24 7.19
N VAL A 269 -20.70 12.19 6.67
CA VAL A 269 -20.21 13.31 5.86
C VAL A 269 -20.40 14.66 6.55
N GLY A 270 -21.23 14.76 7.60
CA GLY A 270 -21.46 16.03 8.27
C GLY A 270 -22.12 15.87 9.63
N SER A 271 -22.53 16.99 10.23
CA SER A 271 -23.17 16.98 11.54
C SER A 271 -24.52 16.26 11.53
N SER A 272 -24.99 15.83 12.69
CA SER A 272 -26.31 15.18 12.86
C SER A 272 -27.51 16.06 12.44
N ARG A 273 -27.30 17.36 12.23
CA ARG A 273 -28.31 18.32 11.76
C ARG A 273 -28.37 18.41 10.24
N PHE A 274 -27.33 17.98 9.53
CA PHE A 274 -27.30 18.01 8.08
C PHE A 274 -28.18 16.90 7.49
N ASN A 275 -29.17 17.31 6.70
CA ASN A 275 -30.10 16.39 6.03
C ASN A 275 -30.34 16.90 4.62
N ASN A 276 -30.23 16.00 3.64
CA ASN A 276 -30.56 16.30 2.26
C ASN A 276 -31.03 15.02 1.57
N SER A 277 -32.34 14.95 1.30
CA SER A 277 -32.94 13.75 0.72
C SER A 277 -32.58 13.52 -0.75
N SER A 278 -32.22 14.56 -1.52
CA SER A 278 -31.89 14.39 -2.95
C SER A 278 -30.58 13.62 -3.15
N ILE A 279 -29.66 13.73 -2.19
CA ILE A 279 -28.36 13.04 -2.18
C ILE A 279 -28.28 11.97 -1.08
N GLY A 280 -29.42 11.53 -0.55
CA GLY A 280 -29.48 10.40 0.39
C GLY A 280 -28.81 10.66 1.75
N ILE A 281 -28.74 11.92 2.20
CA ILE A 281 -28.17 12.28 3.50
C ILE A 281 -29.27 12.40 4.56
N ARG A 282 -29.12 11.64 5.64
CA ARG A 282 -29.96 11.72 6.84
C ARG A 282 -29.10 11.72 8.10
N ARG A 283 -29.31 12.71 8.97
CA ARG A 283 -28.56 12.89 10.23
C ARG A 283 -27.04 12.88 10.01
N GLY A 284 -26.57 13.59 8.98
CA GLY A 284 -25.15 13.69 8.63
C GLY A 284 -24.55 12.44 7.98
N ARG A 285 -25.35 11.41 7.71
CA ARG A 285 -24.90 10.16 7.08
C ARG A 285 -25.43 10.03 5.67
N MET A 286 -24.53 9.82 4.71
CA MET A 286 -24.84 9.56 3.31
C MET A 286 -24.99 8.05 3.09
N ALA A 287 -26.10 7.65 2.50
CA ALA A 287 -26.32 6.27 2.07
C ALA A 287 -25.64 6.03 0.71
N LEU A 288 -24.77 5.02 0.66
CA LEU A 288 -24.13 4.52 -0.55
C LEU A 288 -24.78 3.18 -0.92
N SER A 289 -25.33 3.07 -2.12
CA SER A 289 -25.92 1.81 -2.58
C SER A 289 -24.84 0.73 -2.79
N GLY A 290 -25.22 -0.54 -2.74
CA GLY A 290 -24.30 -1.64 -3.04
C GLY A 290 -23.69 -1.55 -4.44
N ALA A 291 -24.48 -1.11 -5.44
CA ALA A 291 -24.00 -0.86 -6.80
C ALA A 291 -22.99 0.31 -6.87
N THR A 292 -23.24 1.38 -6.10
CA THR A 292 -22.30 2.50 -5.97
C THR A 292 -20.99 2.03 -5.37
N MET A 293 -21.04 1.30 -4.25
CA MET A 293 -19.86 0.71 -3.62
C MET A 293 -19.11 -0.19 -4.59
N LYS A 294 -19.80 -1.12 -5.27
CA LYS A 294 -19.21 -2.02 -6.26
C LYS A 294 -18.46 -1.26 -7.36
N SER A 295 -19.04 -0.17 -7.85
CA SER A 295 -18.40 0.64 -8.90
C SER A 295 -17.04 1.21 -8.49
N PHE A 296 -16.83 1.48 -7.20
CA PHE A 296 -15.52 1.95 -6.68
C PHE A 296 -14.47 0.85 -6.67
N PHE A 297 -14.87 -0.41 -6.52
CA PHE A 297 -13.95 -1.55 -6.50
C PHE A 297 -13.70 -2.13 -7.89
N ASP A 298 -14.70 -2.07 -8.77
CA ASP A 298 -14.63 -2.65 -10.11
C ASP A 298 -13.47 -2.07 -10.93
N VAL A 299 -13.15 -0.78 -10.75
CA VAL A 299 -12.06 -0.09 -11.47
C VAL A 299 -10.72 -0.79 -11.29
N CYS A 300 -10.42 -1.30 -10.09
CA CYS A 300 -9.16 -2.01 -9.84
C CYS A 300 -9.33 -3.53 -9.89
N ALA A 301 -10.48 -4.09 -9.49
CA ALA A 301 -10.67 -5.53 -9.42
C ALA A 301 -10.57 -6.19 -10.81
N GLN A 302 -11.12 -5.54 -11.84
CA GLN A 302 -11.05 -6.05 -13.22
C GLN A 302 -9.62 -6.08 -13.75
N GLU A 303 -8.82 -5.05 -13.47
CA GLU A 303 -7.42 -4.98 -13.87
C GLU A 303 -6.57 -6.04 -13.18
N ILE A 304 -6.80 -6.25 -11.88
CA ILE A 304 -6.12 -7.28 -11.09
C ILE A 304 -6.45 -8.68 -11.65
N ILE A 305 -7.73 -8.97 -11.89
CA ILE A 305 -8.17 -10.26 -12.46
C ILE A 305 -7.57 -10.46 -13.85
N SER A 306 -7.53 -9.41 -14.68
CA SER A 306 -6.90 -9.48 -16.01
C SER A 306 -5.41 -9.78 -15.92
N SER A 307 -4.69 -9.14 -14.99
CA SER A 307 -3.27 -9.40 -14.73
C SER A 307 -3.02 -10.86 -14.36
N VAL A 308 -3.80 -11.40 -13.41
CA VAL A 308 -3.68 -12.80 -12.99
C VAL A 308 -4.09 -13.75 -14.12
N ASP A 309 -5.16 -13.46 -14.86
CA ASP A 309 -5.58 -14.25 -16.02
C ASP A 309 -4.47 -14.38 -17.06
N GLN A 310 -3.77 -13.28 -17.37
CA GLN A 310 -2.63 -13.29 -18.29
C GLN A 310 -1.45 -14.12 -17.77
N GLN A 311 -1.24 -14.17 -16.45
CA GLN A 311 -0.19 -14.99 -15.85
C GLN A 311 -0.52 -16.48 -15.92
N ILE A 312 -1.77 -16.88 -15.65
CA ILE A 312 -2.16 -18.28 -15.55
C ILE A 312 -2.65 -18.90 -16.87
N ASP A 313 -2.81 -18.10 -17.92
CA ASP A 313 -3.37 -18.54 -19.20
C ASP A 313 -2.67 -19.80 -19.75
N GLY A 314 -3.48 -20.76 -20.22
CA GLY A 314 -3.00 -22.04 -20.76
C GLY A 314 -2.28 -22.97 -19.77
N LEU A 315 -2.27 -22.67 -18.47
CA LEU A 315 -1.53 -23.45 -17.46
C LEU A 315 -2.45 -23.94 -16.34
N SER A 316 -2.16 -25.14 -15.82
CA SER A 316 -2.81 -25.64 -14.61
C SER A 316 -2.15 -25.00 -13.39
N VAL A 317 -2.94 -24.25 -12.62
CA VAL A 317 -2.51 -23.47 -11.45
C VAL A 317 -3.42 -23.82 -10.26
N PRO A 318 -3.12 -24.88 -9.50
CA PRO A 318 -3.94 -25.32 -8.37
C PRO A 318 -3.95 -24.36 -7.18
N HIS A 319 -2.99 -23.44 -7.09
CA HIS A 319 -2.86 -22.51 -5.96
C HIS A 319 -2.64 -21.09 -6.46
N ILE A 320 -3.46 -20.17 -5.96
CA ILE A 320 -3.27 -18.72 -6.11
C ILE A 320 -3.17 -18.13 -4.71
N LEU A 321 -2.03 -17.52 -4.41
CA LEU A 321 -1.77 -16.83 -3.15
C LEU A 321 -2.23 -15.39 -3.34
N LEU A 322 -3.32 -15.00 -2.69
CA LEU A 322 -3.79 -13.63 -2.67
C LEU A 322 -3.30 -12.98 -1.37
N VAL A 323 -2.32 -12.10 -1.52
CA VAL A 323 -1.56 -11.47 -0.42
C VAL A 323 -1.62 -9.95 -0.57
N GLY A 324 -1.01 -9.23 0.37
CA GLY A 324 -1.04 -7.77 0.42
C GLY A 324 -2.32 -7.22 1.07
N GLY A 325 -2.26 -5.97 1.53
CA GLY A 325 -3.34 -5.38 2.32
C GLY A 325 -4.68 -5.24 1.57
N PHE A 326 -4.67 -5.10 0.24
CA PHE A 326 -5.90 -5.11 -0.56
C PHE A 326 -6.36 -6.54 -0.88
N GLY A 327 -5.45 -7.52 -0.90
CA GLY A 327 -5.77 -8.95 -0.91
C GLY A 327 -6.63 -9.38 0.29
N ASP A 328 -6.64 -8.57 1.35
CA ASP A 328 -7.50 -8.78 2.50
C ASP A 328 -8.95 -8.31 2.35
N SER A 329 -9.25 -7.54 1.30
CA SER A 329 -10.59 -7.07 0.99
C SER A 329 -11.57 -8.25 0.80
N PRO A 330 -12.70 -8.29 1.52
CA PRO A 330 -13.74 -9.30 1.29
C PRO A 330 -14.24 -9.31 -0.16
N PHE A 331 -14.43 -8.13 -0.76
CA PHE A 331 -14.84 -7.99 -2.15
C PHE A 331 -13.84 -8.62 -3.12
N LEU A 332 -12.55 -8.26 -3.05
CA LEU A 332 -11.55 -8.79 -3.98
C LEU A 332 -11.42 -10.31 -3.85
N ARG A 333 -11.49 -10.83 -2.62
CA ARG A 333 -11.47 -12.27 -2.36
C ARG A 333 -12.65 -12.97 -3.01
N GLU A 334 -13.86 -12.45 -2.86
CA GLU A 334 -15.04 -13.06 -3.47
C GLU A 334 -14.95 -13.07 -5.00
N GLN A 335 -14.42 -11.99 -5.60
CA GLN A 335 -14.15 -11.94 -7.03
C GLN A 335 -13.15 -13.03 -7.45
N PHE A 336 -12.06 -13.22 -6.70
CA PHE A 336 -11.08 -14.28 -6.98
C PHE A 336 -11.68 -15.68 -6.83
N ARG A 337 -12.46 -15.93 -5.77
CA ARG A 337 -13.11 -17.21 -5.54
C ARG A 337 -14.06 -17.55 -6.69
N THR A 338 -14.95 -16.62 -7.03
CA THR A 338 -15.89 -16.76 -8.14
C THR A 338 -15.16 -16.99 -9.47
N ARG A 339 -14.04 -16.32 -9.71
CA ARG A 339 -13.27 -16.41 -10.97
C ARG A 339 -12.47 -17.70 -11.11
N TYR A 340 -11.83 -18.18 -10.03
CA TYR A 340 -10.76 -19.19 -10.11
C TYR A 340 -11.08 -20.52 -9.40
N GLU A 341 -11.92 -20.56 -8.35
CA GLU A 341 -12.29 -21.83 -7.71
C GLU A 341 -13.01 -22.79 -8.69
N PRO A 342 -13.95 -22.32 -9.55
CA PRO A 342 -14.55 -23.18 -10.59
C PRO A 342 -13.56 -23.70 -11.63
N ARG A 343 -12.38 -23.07 -11.75
CA ARG A 343 -11.29 -23.48 -12.67
C ARG A 343 -10.29 -24.43 -12.00
N GLY A 344 -10.53 -24.83 -10.75
CA GLY A 344 -9.68 -25.76 -10.00
C GLY A 344 -8.55 -25.10 -9.21
N SER A 345 -8.54 -23.77 -9.07
CA SER A 345 -7.55 -23.05 -8.27
C SER A 345 -8.08 -22.82 -6.84
N GLN A 346 -7.27 -23.16 -5.84
CA GLN A 346 -7.52 -22.80 -4.45
C GLN A 346 -6.94 -21.41 -4.16
N ILE A 347 -7.78 -20.49 -3.69
CA ILE A 347 -7.34 -19.18 -3.22
C ILE A 347 -6.86 -19.31 -1.77
N THR A 348 -5.58 -18.99 -1.52
CA THR A 348 -4.97 -19.06 -0.19
C THR A 348 -4.66 -17.66 0.31
N ARG A 349 -4.98 -17.43 1.58
CA ARG A 349 -4.65 -16.22 2.33
C ARG A 349 -3.38 -16.46 3.12
N THR A 350 -2.57 -15.43 3.28
CA THR A 350 -1.55 -15.38 4.31
C THR A 350 -2.02 -14.38 5.36
N ASN A 351 -2.66 -14.88 6.42
CA ASN A 351 -3.03 -14.00 7.51
C ASN A 351 -1.76 -13.44 8.15
N ASP A 352 -1.72 -12.13 8.35
CA ASP A 352 -1.37 -11.57 9.64
C ASP A 352 -2.61 -10.83 10.15
N SER A 353 -3.44 -11.54 10.91
CA SER A 353 -4.29 -10.84 11.88
C SER A 353 -3.39 -10.47 13.05
N THR A 354 -2.70 -9.34 12.91
CA THR A 354 -2.14 -8.56 14.03
C THR A 354 -2.68 -7.15 13.98
#